data_AF-A0AA37MKS1-F1
#
_entry.id   AF-A0AA37MKS1-F1
#
_cell.length_a   1.000
_cell.length_b   1.000
_cell.length_c   1.000
_cell.angle_alpha   90.00
_cell.angle_beta   90.00
_cell.angle_gamma   90.00
#
_symmetry.space_group_name_H-M   'P 1'
#
loop_
_entity.id
_entity.type
_entity.pdbx_description
1 polymer ?
#
loop_
_entity_poly.entity_id
_entity_poly.type
_entity_poly.pdbx_seq_one_letter_code
_entity_poly.pdbx_strand_id
1 'polypeptide(L)'
;MRAKSGFFLKNICGESIIIAEGAENIDFSKIISMNESSVYLWEKIQNINFTEETLAELLIEEYEVSKEKALTDCHALIKQWMQAGIIECDNKVEITKG
;
A
#
# COMPACT_ATOMS: atom_id res chain seq x y z
N MET A 1 1.74 9.19 4.43
CA MET A 1 1.56 8.50 3.13
C MET A 1 0.08 8.27 2.91
N ARG A 2 -0.32 8.03 1.67
CA ARG A 2 -1.71 7.73 1.28
C ARG A 2 -1.75 6.72 0.15
N ALA A 3 -2.75 5.83 0.16
CA ALA A 3 -3.04 4.95 -0.98
C ALA A 3 -3.57 5.77 -2.16
N LYS A 4 -3.06 5.53 -3.36
CA LYS A 4 -3.54 6.21 -4.57
C LYS A 4 -4.90 5.64 -4.99
N SER A 5 -5.76 6.53 -5.45
CA SER A 5 -7.00 6.13 -6.12
C SER A 5 -6.70 5.44 -7.46
N GLY A 6 -7.64 4.61 -7.92
CA GLY A 6 -7.50 3.86 -9.18
C GLY A 6 -6.71 2.55 -9.05
N PHE A 7 -6.42 2.11 -7.82
CA PHE A 7 -5.83 0.79 -7.55
C PHE A 7 -6.79 -0.05 -6.71
N PHE A 8 -7.04 -1.28 -7.15
CA PHE A 8 -8.04 -2.15 -6.55
C PHE A 8 -7.47 -3.53 -6.26
N LEU A 9 -7.85 -4.07 -5.11
CA LEU A 9 -7.55 -5.46 -4.76
C LEU A 9 -8.52 -6.39 -5.48
N LYS A 10 -7.99 -7.40 -6.17
CA LYS A 10 -8.76 -8.50 -6.74
C LYS A 10 -8.21 -9.84 -6.29
N ASN A 11 -9.10 -10.81 -6.12
CA ASN A 11 -8.72 -12.21 -6.02
C ASN A 11 -8.85 -12.87 -7.41
N ILE A 12 -7.78 -13.51 -7.88
CA ILE A 12 -7.75 -14.27 -9.14
C ILE A 12 -7.13 -15.63 -8.83
N CYS A 13 -7.90 -16.70 -9.04
CA CYS A 13 -7.44 -18.08 -8.81
C CYS A 13 -6.86 -18.32 -7.40
N GLY A 14 -7.36 -17.62 -6.38
CA GLY A 14 -6.85 -17.73 -5.01
C GLY A 14 -5.70 -16.78 -4.68
N GLU A 15 -5.16 -16.06 -5.66
CA GLU A 15 -4.12 -15.04 -5.44
C GLU A 15 -4.74 -13.65 -5.31
N SER A 16 -4.27 -12.90 -4.31
CA SER A 16 -4.65 -11.51 -4.10
C SER A 16 -3.69 -10.59 -4.85
N ILE A 17 -4.23 -9.74 -5.72
CA ILE A 17 -3.44 -8.82 -6.54
C ILE A 17 -4.00 -7.41 -6.53
N ILE A 18 -3.12 -6.41 -6.52
CA ILE A 18 -3.49 -5.01 -6.81
C ILE A 18 -3.44 -4.80 -8.32
N ILE A 19 -4.48 -4.17 -8.87
CA ILE A 19 -4.55 -3.81 -10.28
C ILE A 19 -4.93 -2.34 -10.44
N ALA A 20 -4.32 -1.68 -11.43
CA ALA A 20 -4.65 -0.31 -11.80
C ALA A 20 -5.85 -0.26 -12.77
N GLU A 21 -6.73 0.71 -12.57
CA GLU A 21 -7.75 1.10 -13.53
C GLU A 21 -7.14 2.08 -14.55
N GLY A 22 -7.16 1.70 -15.82
CA GLY A 22 -6.79 2.57 -16.94
C GLY A 22 -8.01 3.32 -17.50
N ALA A 23 -7.76 4.22 -18.45
CA ALA A 23 -8.77 5.12 -19.00
C ALA A 23 -9.99 4.42 -19.65
N GLU A 24 -9.78 3.23 -20.22
CA GLU A 24 -10.85 2.44 -20.85
C GLU A 24 -10.88 0.97 -20.39
N ASN A 25 -9.80 0.48 -19.76
CA ASN A 25 -9.63 -0.91 -19.37
C ASN A 25 -8.64 -1.05 -18.18
N ILE A 26 -8.62 -2.23 -17.57
CA ILE A 26 -7.65 -2.62 -16.54
C ILE A 26 -6.22 -2.61 -17.11
N ASP A 27 -5.28 -1.94 -16.43
CA ASP A 27 -3.86 -1.91 -16.79
C ASP A 27 -3.10 -3.05 -16.09
N PHE A 28 -3.01 -4.18 -16.81
CA PHE A 28 -2.29 -5.37 -16.36
C PHE A 28 -0.76 -5.22 -16.33
N SER A 29 -0.19 -4.09 -16.80
CA SER A 29 1.25 -3.83 -16.66
C SER A 29 1.63 -3.46 -15.22
N LYS A 30 0.65 -3.12 -14.39
CA LYS A 30 0.80 -2.71 -12.98
C LYS A 30 0.07 -3.66 -12.05
N ILE A 31 0.51 -4.92 -12.07
CA ILE A 31 0.05 -5.96 -11.14
C ILE A 31 1.04 -6.11 -10.01
N ILE A 32 0.54 -6.15 -8.78
CA ILE A 32 1.34 -6.42 -7.59
C ILE A 32 0.69 -7.58 -6.85
N SER A 33 1.43 -8.66 -6.65
CA SER A 33 0.99 -9.79 -5.83
C SER A 33 1.04 -9.42 -4.35
N MET A 34 -0.04 -9.73 -3.64
CA MET A 34 -0.23 -9.42 -2.23
C MET A 34 -0.30 -10.72 -1.44
N ASN A 35 0.47 -10.79 -0.36
CA ASN A 35 0.28 -11.81 0.67
C ASN A 35 -0.82 -11.39 1.66
N GLU A 36 -1.22 -12.30 2.55
CA GLU A 36 -2.30 -12.07 3.52
C GLU A 36 -2.10 -10.82 4.38
N SER A 37 -0.90 -10.61 4.93
CA SER A 37 -0.62 -9.44 5.76
C SER A 37 -0.65 -8.13 4.97
N SER A 38 -0.14 -8.12 3.74
CA SER A 38 -0.21 -6.94 2.87
C SER A 38 -1.63 -6.62 2.42
N VAL A 39 -2.49 -7.63 2.20
CA VAL A 39 -3.92 -7.45 1.93
C VAL A 39 -4.59 -6.76 3.11
N TYR A 40 -4.41 -7.33 4.31
CA TYR A 40 -4.97 -6.78 5.54
C TYR A 40 -4.59 -5.31 5.73
N LEU A 41 -3.29 -5.00 5.60
CA LEU A 41 -2.82 -3.62 5.72
C LEU A 41 -3.40 -2.71 4.63
N TRP A 42 -3.42 -3.17 3.38
CA TRP A 42 -3.97 -2.41 2.26
C TRP A 42 -5.43 -2.03 2.49
N GLU A 43 -6.26 -2.96 2.97
CA GLU A 43 -7.67 -2.71 3.27
C GLU A 43 -7.86 -1.67 4.39
N LYS A 44 -7.01 -1.70 5.43
CA LYS A 44 -7.10 -0.76 6.57
C LYS A 44 -6.70 0.66 6.22
N ILE A 45 -5.78 0.85 5.27
CA ILE A 45 -5.29 2.19 4.90
C ILE A 45 -6.12 2.88 3.82
N GLN A 46 -7.16 2.22 3.29
CA GLN A 46 -8.01 2.82 2.28
C GLN A 46 -8.64 4.11 2.81
N ASN A 47 -8.47 5.20 2.05
CA ASN A 47 -9.04 6.52 2.34
C ASN A 47 -8.50 7.22 3.60
N ILE A 48 -7.41 6.74 4.19
CA ILE A 48 -6.75 7.42 5.31
C ILE A 48 -5.30 7.78 4.97
N ASN A 49 -4.77 8.76 5.70
CA ASN A 49 -3.35 8.99 5.77
C ASN A 49 -2.75 8.04 6.81
N PHE A 50 -1.62 7.44 6.49
CA PHE A 50 -0.92 6.50 7.36
C PHE A 50 0.58 6.79 7.42
N THR A 51 1.21 6.34 8.50
CA THR A 51 2.67 6.31 8.66
C THR A 51 3.15 4.86 8.72
N GLU A 52 4.46 4.67 8.76
CA GLU A 52 5.07 3.36 8.99
C GLU A 52 4.64 2.78 10.35
N GLU A 53 4.56 3.63 11.36
CA GLU A 53 4.08 3.26 12.69
C GLU A 53 2.62 2.81 12.67
N THR A 54 1.76 3.47 11.89
CA THR A 54 0.36 3.04 11.71
C THR A 54 0.27 1.60 11.20
N LEU A 55 1.08 1.24 10.19
CA LEU A 55 1.08 -0.12 9.66
C LEU A 55 1.66 -1.13 10.67
N ALA A 56 2.72 -0.74 11.38
CA ALA A 56 3.33 -1.59 12.38
C ALA A 56 2.37 -1.89 13.55
N GLU A 57 1.63 -0.88 14.01
CA GLU A 57 0.59 -1.04 15.04
C GLU A 57 -0.49 -2.04 14.57
N LEU A 58 -0.98 -1.90 13.34
CA LEU A 58 -1.95 -2.84 12.75
C LEU A 58 -1.42 -4.28 12.70
N LEU A 59 -0.13 -4.48 12.39
CA LEU A 59 0.47 -5.82 12.38
C LEU A 59 0.64 -6.39 13.79
N ILE A 60 1.01 -5.56 14.77
CA ILE A 60 1.15 -6.00 16.16
C ILE A 60 -0.21 -6.41 16.72
N GLU A 61 -1.27 -5.66 16.42
CA GLU A 61 -2.63 -5.94 16.85
C GLU A 61 -3.18 -7.25 16.24
N GLU A 62 -2.92 -7.50 14.96
CA GLU A 62 -3.49 -8.66 14.25
C GLU A 62 -2.65 -9.95 14.43
N TYR A 63 -1.31 -9.83 14.46
CA TYR A 63 -0.41 -10.98 14.40
C TYR A 63 0.47 -11.16 15.65
N GLU A 64 0.30 -10.34 16.69
CA GLU A 64 1.07 -10.39 17.95
C GLU A 64 2.59 -10.42 17.75
N VAL A 65 3.09 -9.75 16.71
CA VAL A 65 4.52 -9.66 16.39
C VAL A 65 5.22 -8.59 17.24
N SER A 66 6.54 -8.69 17.36
CA SER A 66 7.31 -7.64 18.02
C SER A 66 7.29 -6.35 17.22
N LYS A 67 7.33 -5.21 17.92
CA LYS A 67 7.36 -3.88 17.28
C LYS A 67 8.53 -3.72 16.30
N GLU A 68 9.70 -4.23 16.66
CA GLU A 68 10.89 -4.18 15.79
C GLU A 68 10.67 -4.95 14.48
N LYS A 69 10.08 -6.14 14.55
CA LYS A 69 9.77 -6.95 13.37
C LYS A 69 8.69 -6.27 12.52
N ALA A 70 7.62 -5.79 13.14
CA ALA A 70 6.54 -5.09 12.45
C ALA A 70 7.05 -3.87 11.70
N LEU A 71 7.90 -3.05 12.33
CA LEU A 71 8.51 -1.88 11.67
C LEU A 71 9.41 -2.28 10.51
N THR A 72 10.24 -3.30 10.68
CA THR A 72 11.14 -3.80 9.62
C THR A 72 10.33 -4.28 8.40
N ASP A 73 9.28 -5.06 8.63
CA ASP A 73 8.41 -5.58 7.58
C ASP A 73 7.62 -4.44 6.90
N CYS A 74 7.08 -3.50 7.68
CA CYS A 74 6.36 -2.33 7.16
C CYS A 74 7.27 -1.41 6.33
N HIS A 75 8.53 -1.23 6.74
CA HIS A 75 9.51 -0.44 6.01
C HIS A 75 9.75 -1.01 4.61
N ALA A 76 9.97 -2.33 4.54
CA ALA A 76 10.17 -3.03 3.28
C ALA A 76 8.91 -2.96 2.40
N LEU A 77 7.72 -3.13 2.99
CA LEU A 77 6.45 -3.08 2.29
C LEU A 77 6.17 -1.68 1.71
N ILE A 78 6.36 -0.62 2.51
CA ILE A 78 6.21 0.77 2.05
C ILE A 78 7.13 1.06 0.88
N LYS A 79 8.39 0.60 0.95
CA LYS A 79 9.34 0.77 -0.17
C LYS A 79 8.85 0.09 -1.44
N GLN A 80 8.33 -1.13 -1.35
CA GLN A 80 7.75 -1.85 -2.49
C GLN A 80 6.53 -1.11 -3.07
N TRP A 81 5.62 -0.65 -2.20
CA TRP A 81 4.44 0.10 -2.62
C TRP A 81 4.78 1.46 -3.25
N MET A 82 5.80 2.17 -2.76
CA MET A 82 6.30 3.40 -3.37
C MET A 82 6.92 3.12 -4.75
N GLN A 83 7.75 2.07 -4.87
CA GLN A 83 8.38 1.69 -6.14
C GLN A 83 7.35 1.27 -7.19
N ALA A 84 6.32 0.55 -6.77
CA ALA A 84 5.21 0.17 -7.62
C ALA A 84 4.24 1.34 -7.90
N GLY A 85 4.40 2.47 -7.20
CA GLY A 85 3.67 3.70 -7.43
C GLY A 85 2.22 3.68 -6.94
N ILE A 86 1.85 2.76 -6.04
CA ILE A 86 0.48 2.58 -5.53
C ILE A 86 0.18 3.39 -4.27
N ILE A 87 1.20 3.97 -3.65
CA ILE A 87 1.08 4.95 -2.57
C ILE A 87 1.83 6.23 -2.92
N GLU A 88 1.52 7.31 -2.22
CA GLU A 88 2.21 8.59 -2.34
C GLU A 88 2.50 9.22 -0.97
N CYS A 89 3.57 10.00 -0.91
CA CYS A 89 3.85 10.91 0.19
C CYS A 89 3.34 12.28 -0.22
N ASP A 90 2.58 12.95 0.64
CA ASP A 90 2.20 14.36 0.46
C ASP A 90 3.46 15.24 0.58
N ASN A 91 4.30 15.22 -0.45
CA ASN A 91 5.31 16.24 -0.65
C ASN A 91 4.61 17.42 -1.32
N LYS A 92 3.89 18.22 -0.53
CA LYS A 92 3.66 19.62 -0.90
C LYS A 92 5.01 20.34 -0.88
N VAL A 93 5.80 20.14 -1.92
CA VAL A 93 6.75 21.16 -2.35
C VAL A 93 5.96 22.03 -3.31
N GLU A 94 5.31 23.07 -2.78
CA GLU A 94 4.90 24.22 -3.57
C GLU A 94 6.18 24.83 -4.15
N ILE A 95 6.56 24.39 -5.36
CA ILE A 95 7.48 25.17 -6.17
C ILE A 95 6.61 26.25 -6.81
N THR A 96 6.36 27.33 -6.08
CA THR A 96 5.85 28.57 -6.67
C THR A 96 6.97 29.12 -7.56
N LYS A 97 7.01 28.67 -8.81
CA LYS A 97 7.70 29.35 -9.90
C LYS A 97 6.66 30.20 -10.64
N GLY A 98 6.86 31.51 -10.59
CA GLY A 98 6.06 32.49 -11.32
C GLY A 98 6.17 33.85 -10.67
#